data_AF-A0A7C7D149-F1
#
_entry.id   AF-A0A7C7D149-F1
#
_cell.length_a   1.000
_cell.length_b   1.000
_cell.length_c   1.000
_cell.angle_alpha   90.00
_cell.angle_beta   90.00
_cell.angle_gamma   90.00
#
_symmetry.space_group_name_H-M   'P 1'
#
loop_
_entity.id
_entity.type
_entity.pdbx_description
1 polymer ?
#
loop_
_entity_poly.entity_id
_entity_poly.type
_entity_poly.pdbx_seq_one_letter_code
_entity_poly.pdbx_strand_id
1 'polypeptide(L)'
;MKEKEEIKTILGIALVYTVITSIFSLLHKLNTLLIGSHEVLNIRIHLFLKRNTLWIIVIAAIIIILSIYIEKSNQKVSILMAENPMIGIAVGVLLVLKGISDLASSLPVNIISIESVFEAIRHIDVFLDGTKERMILQAVVSNTFSILIILSQTILGIFLIKVYKKRMN
;
A
#
# COMPACT_ATOMS: atom_id res chain seq x y z
N MET A 1 10.16 26.70 -21.96
CA MET A 1 10.10 25.29 -22.43
C MET A 1 10.52 24.32 -21.32
N LYS A 2 11.68 24.52 -20.69
CA LYS A 2 12.15 23.72 -19.53
C LYS A 2 11.16 23.59 -18.37
N GLU A 3 10.55 24.70 -17.91
CA GLU A 3 9.57 24.66 -16.81
C GLU A 3 8.35 23.77 -17.10
N LYS A 4 7.84 23.77 -18.34
CA LYS A 4 6.71 22.92 -18.72
C LYS A 4 7.08 21.43 -18.69
N GLU A 5 8.33 21.10 -18.98
CA GLU A 5 8.86 19.74 -18.99
C GLU A 5 9.12 19.22 -17.56
N GLU A 6 9.60 20.10 -16.68
CA GLU A 6 9.76 19.83 -15.25
C GLU A 6 8.40 19.58 -14.57
N ILE A 7 7.41 20.44 -14.82
CA ILE A 7 6.04 20.28 -14.27
C ILE A 7 5.42 18.95 -14.73
N LYS A 8 5.57 18.59 -16.01
CA LYS A 8 5.10 17.30 -16.53
C LYS A 8 5.76 16.11 -15.84
N THR A 9 7.07 16.21 -15.60
CA THR A 9 7.85 15.18 -14.91
C THR A 9 7.35 14.99 -13.47
N ILE A 10 7.13 16.09 -12.75
CA ILE A 10 6.60 16.07 -11.37
C ILE A 10 5.19 15.46 -11.34
N LEU A 11 4.31 15.86 -12.25
CA LEU A 11 2.95 15.30 -12.36
C LEU A 11 2.98 13.79 -12.65
N GLY A 12 3.87 13.36 -13.54
CA GLY A 12 4.09 11.94 -13.84
C GLY A 12 4.56 11.16 -12.63
N ILE A 13 5.53 11.69 -11.87
CA ILE A 13 6.01 11.08 -10.62
C ILE A 13 4.85 10.96 -9.62
N ALA A 14 4.11 12.05 -9.40
CA ALA A 14 3.00 12.10 -8.45
C ALA A 14 1.91 11.08 -8.79
N LEU A 15 1.51 10.98 -10.07
CA LEU A 15 0.47 10.05 -10.48
C LEU A 15 0.91 8.60 -10.32
N VAL A 16 2.08 8.22 -10.84
CA VAL A 16 2.56 6.83 -10.79
C VAL A 16 2.79 6.40 -9.35
N TYR A 17 3.40 7.27 -8.54
CA TYR A 17 3.56 7.02 -7.10
C TYR A 17 2.22 6.84 -6.40
N THR A 18 1.25 7.71 -6.66
CA THR A 18 -0.10 7.63 -6.05
C THR A 18 -0.80 6.33 -6.45
N VAL A 19 -0.76 5.95 -7.72
CA VAL A 19 -1.40 4.72 -8.20
C VAL A 19 -0.79 3.48 -7.53
N ILE A 20 0.55 3.37 -7.53
CA ILE A 20 1.22 2.22 -6.91
C ILE A 20 0.92 2.17 -5.41
N THR A 21 1.10 3.27 -4.69
CA THR A 21 0.85 3.31 -3.24
C THR A 21 -0.62 3.03 -2.90
N SER A 22 -1.55 3.46 -3.75
CA SER A 22 -2.99 3.14 -3.59
C SER A 22 -3.27 1.65 -3.74
N ILE A 23 -2.62 0.96 -4.70
CA ILE A 23 -2.75 -0.49 -4.88
C ILE A 23 -2.25 -1.24 -3.65
N PHE A 24 -1.05 -0.91 -3.15
CA PHE A 24 -0.51 -1.56 -1.95
C PHE A 24 -1.32 -1.24 -0.69
N SER A 25 -1.82 0.00 -0.56
CA SER A 25 -2.72 0.37 0.52
C SER A 25 -4.07 -0.36 0.44
N LEU A 26 -4.59 -0.64 -0.76
CA LEU A 26 -5.78 -1.46 -0.93
C LEU A 26 -5.54 -2.88 -0.47
N LEU A 27 -4.42 -3.50 -0.90
CA LEU A 27 -4.03 -4.86 -0.49
C LEU A 27 -3.94 -4.97 1.04
N HIS A 28 -3.35 -3.96 1.69
CA HIS A 28 -3.26 -3.92 3.15
C HIS A 28 -4.64 -3.83 3.81
N LYS A 29 -5.57 -3.03 3.24
CA LYS A 29 -6.96 -2.96 3.74
C LYS A 29 -7.73 -4.25 3.51
N LEU A 30 -7.49 -4.96 2.40
CA LEU A 30 -8.11 -6.27 2.12
C LEU A 30 -7.68 -7.35 3.12
N ASN A 31 -6.51 -7.24 3.74
CA ASN A 31 -6.09 -8.12 4.83
C ASN A 31 -7.15 -8.21 5.94
N THR A 32 -7.79 -7.07 6.26
CA THR A 32 -8.83 -6.98 7.30
C THR A 32 -10.16 -7.64 6.91
N LEU A 33 -10.41 -7.84 5.61
CA LEU A 33 -11.59 -8.56 5.11
C LEU A 33 -11.43 -10.08 5.20
N LEU A 34 -10.22 -10.58 4.95
CA LEU A 34 -9.92 -12.01 4.89
C LEU A 34 -9.79 -12.63 6.29
N ILE A 35 -9.38 -11.83 7.27
CA ILE A 35 -8.97 -12.30 8.60
C ILE A 35 -10.04 -11.93 9.66
N GLY A 36 -11.33 -12.08 9.32
CA GLY A 36 -12.49 -11.77 10.18
C GLY A 36 -13.42 -12.96 10.43
N SER A 37 -14.14 -12.92 11.56
CA SER A 37 -15.05 -13.95 12.11
C SER A 37 -16.12 -14.44 11.11
N HIS A 38 -16.83 -15.52 11.48
CA HIS A 38 -17.83 -16.29 10.72
C HIS A 38 -19.02 -15.49 10.12
N GLU A 39 -18.97 -14.16 10.08
CA GLU A 39 -19.98 -13.33 9.46
C GLU A 39 -20.11 -13.62 7.96
N VAL A 40 -21.37 -13.61 7.50
CA VAL A 40 -21.75 -13.74 6.10
C VAL A 40 -20.99 -12.71 5.27
N LEU A 41 -20.47 -13.12 4.11
CA LEU A 41 -19.63 -12.31 3.21
C LEU A 41 -20.18 -10.88 2.98
N ASN A 42 -21.50 -10.73 2.87
CA ASN A 42 -22.17 -9.44 2.69
C ASN A 42 -21.93 -8.45 3.85
N ILE A 43 -21.90 -8.93 5.09
CA ILE A 43 -21.69 -8.08 6.27
C ILE A 43 -20.24 -7.57 6.28
N ARG A 44 -19.28 -8.46 5.97
CA ARG A 44 -17.86 -8.10 5.86
C ARG A 44 -17.60 -7.05 4.78
N ILE A 45 -18.21 -7.21 3.60
CA ILE A 45 -18.11 -6.22 2.52
C ILE A 45 -18.72 -4.88 2.96
N HIS A 46 -19.89 -4.89 3.62
CA HIS A 46 -20.53 -3.68 4.11
C HIS A 46 -19.64 -2.94 5.11
N LEU A 47 -19.06 -3.64 6.10
CA LEU A 47 -18.16 -3.07 7.09
C LEU A 47 -16.88 -2.53 6.46
N PHE A 48 -16.30 -3.26 5.50
CA PHE A 48 -15.14 -2.80 4.75
C PHE A 48 -15.42 -1.51 4.00
N LEU A 49 -16.52 -1.44 3.26
CA LEU A 49 -16.91 -0.23 2.54
C LEU A 49 -17.12 0.91 3.53
N LYS A 50 -17.94 0.72 4.57
CA LYS A 50 -18.21 1.74 5.59
C LYS A 50 -16.93 2.32 6.22
N ARG A 51 -15.93 1.48 6.49
CA ARG A 51 -14.65 1.92 7.08
C ARG A 51 -13.71 2.58 6.08
N ASN A 52 -13.83 2.28 4.79
CA ASN A 52 -12.89 2.72 3.76
C ASN A 52 -13.48 3.69 2.72
N THR A 53 -14.77 4.02 2.76
CA THR A 53 -15.43 4.91 1.77
C THR A 53 -14.68 6.22 1.57
N LEU A 54 -14.30 6.90 2.65
CA LEU A 54 -13.58 8.18 2.56
C LEU A 54 -12.22 8.01 1.86
N TRP A 55 -11.47 6.96 2.21
CA TRP A 55 -10.19 6.65 1.60
C TRP A 55 -10.34 6.36 0.09
N ILE A 56 -11.37 5.61 -0.31
CA ILE A 56 -11.68 5.33 -1.72
C ILE A 56 -11.98 6.63 -2.47
N ILE A 57 -12.85 7.49 -1.92
CA ILE A 57 -13.24 8.76 -2.55
C ILE A 57 -12.03 9.67 -2.75
N VAL A 58 -11.20 9.84 -1.72
CA VAL A 58 -10.02 10.72 -1.78
C VAL A 58 -9.02 10.25 -2.83
N ILE A 59 -8.70 8.95 -2.87
CA ILE A 59 -7.77 8.40 -3.86
C ILE A 59 -8.33 8.53 -5.27
N ALA A 60 -9.61 8.22 -5.47
CA ALA A 60 -10.25 8.36 -6.76
C ALA A 60 -10.18 9.82 -7.25
N ALA A 61 -10.47 10.79 -6.38
CA ALA A 61 -10.39 12.21 -6.70
C ALA A 61 -8.96 12.62 -7.10
N ILE A 62 -7.94 12.21 -6.35
CA ILE A 62 -6.52 12.52 -6.66
C ILE A 62 -6.12 11.95 -8.02
N ILE A 63 -6.44 10.67 -8.28
CA ILE A 63 -6.10 10.01 -9.55
C ILE A 63 -6.81 10.69 -10.73
N ILE A 64 -8.10 11.03 -10.58
CA ILE A 64 -8.88 11.71 -11.62
C ILE A 64 -8.28 13.08 -11.92
N ILE A 65 -8.00 13.88 -10.89
CA ILE A 65 -7.42 15.22 -11.05
C ILE A 65 -6.07 15.13 -11.77
N LEU A 66 -5.15 14.29 -11.27
CA LEU A 66 -3.82 14.12 -11.87
C LEU A 66 -3.90 13.62 -13.32
N SER A 67 -4.81 12.69 -13.61
CA SER A 67 -5.02 12.18 -14.97
C SER A 67 -5.52 13.26 -15.92
N ILE A 68 -6.50 14.07 -15.51
CA ILE A 68 -7.02 15.19 -16.29
C ILE A 68 -5.91 16.21 -16.61
N TYR A 69 -5.05 16.53 -15.63
CA TYR A 69 -3.94 17.46 -15.85
C TYR A 69 -2.91 16.92 -16.84
N ILE A 70 -2.63 15.61 -16.83
CA ILE A 70 -1.70 14.97 -17.76
C ILE A 70 -2.30 14.87 -19.16
N GLU A 71 -3.59 14.49 -19.29
CA GLU A 71 -4.27 14.45 -20.60
C GLU A 71 -4.37 15.83 -21.25
N LYS A 72 -4.63 16.89 -20.46
CA LYS A 72 -4.56 18.28 -20.96
C LYS A 72 -3.20 18.65 -21.56
N SER A 73 -2.15 17.92 -21.22
CA SER A 73 -0.81 18.10 -21.76
C SER A 73 -0.50 17.28 -23.02
N ASN A 74 -1.53 16.59 -23.56
CA ASN A 74 -1.53 15.78 -24.79
C ASN A 74 -0.58 14.55 -24.77
N GLN A 75 -0.22 14.05 -23.59
CA GLN A 75 0.63 12.87 -23.45
C GLN A 75 0.00 11.84 -22.52
N LYS A 76 0.08 10.56 -22.91
CA LYS A 76 -0.27 9.44 -22.01
C LYS A 76 0.85 9.23 -20.99
N VAL A 77 0.49 8.80 -19.79
CA VAL A 77 1.45 8.49 -18.70
C VAL A 77 2.50 7.47 -19.14
N SER A 78 2.10 6.46 -19.92
CA SER A 78 3.01 5.45 -20.46
C SER A 78 4.06 6.06 -21.40
N ILE A 79 3.68 7.08 -22.16
CA ILE A 79 4.58 7.82 -23.06
C ILE A 79 5.54 8.68 -22.23
N LEU A 80 5.03 9.39 -21.22
CA LEU A 80 5.85 10.18 -20.29
C LEU A 80 6.92 9.34 -19.57
N MET A 81 6.56 8.14 -19.09
CA MET A 81 7.52 7.23 -18.47
C MET A 81 8.53 6.62 -19.46
N ALA A 82 8.15 6.48 -20.74
CA ALA A 82 9.06 6.00 -21.77
C ALA A 82 10.07 7.07 -22.19
N GLU A 83 9.61 8.32 -22.31
CA GLU A 83 10.43 9.47 -22.70
C GLU A 83 11.33 9.97 -21.57
N ASN A 84 10.86 9.93 -20.32
CA ASN A 84 11.60 10.40 -19.17
C ASN A 84 11.84 9.28 -18.12
N PRO A 85 12.97 8.56 -18.20
CA PRO A 85 13.29 7.49 -17.24
C PRO A 85 13.47 8.00 -15.80
N MET A 86 13.68 9.32 -15.59
CA MET A 86 13.76 9.92 -14.27
C MET A 86 12.47 9.73 -13.47
N ILE A 87 11.30 9.68 -14.14
CA ILE A 87 10.01 9.40 -13.48
C ILE A 87 10.06 8.04 -12.79
N GLY A 88 10.52 7.00 -13.49
CA GLY A 88 10.62 5.65 -12.94
C GLY A 88 11.62 5.54 -11.80
N ILE A 89 12.76 6.23 -11.90
CA ILE A 89 13.78 6.26 -10.84
C ILE A 89 13.25 6.97 -9.60
N ALA A 90 12.68 8.18 -9.75
CA ALA A 90 12.17 8.96 -8.64
C ALA A 90 11.03 8.23 -7.91
N VAL A 91 10.07 7.67 -8.66
CA VAL A 91 9.01 6.83 -8.08
C VAL A 91 9.61 5.65 -7.33
N GLY A 92 10.59 4.95 -7.93
CA GLY A 92 11.25 3.82 -7.30
C GLY A 92 11.91 4.19 -5.96
N VAL A 93 12.63 5.32 -5.90
CA VAL A 93 13.24 5.84 -4.66
C VAL A 93 12.17 6.15 -3.61
N LEU A 94 11.09 6.84 -4.00
CA LEU A 94 9.99 7.18 -3.09
C LEU A 94 9.30 5.92 -2.53
N LEU A 95 9.16 4.87 -3.34
CA LEU A 95 8.58 3.59 -2.89
C LEU A 95 9.49 2.87 -1.89
N VAL A 96 10.81 2.89 -2.10
CA VAL A 96 11.77 2.29 -1.17
C VAL A 96 11.77 3.05 0.17
N LEU A 97 11.84 4.38 0.12
CA LEU A 97 11.81 5.20 1.34
C LEU A 97 10.51 5.01 2.13
N LYS A 98 9.37 5.01 1.43
CA LYS A 98 8.07 4.69 2.05
C LYS A 98 8.06 3.29 2.63
N GLY A 99 8.55 2.28 1.91
CA GLY A 99 8.62 0.91 2.39
C GLY A 99 9.45 0.75 3.67
N ILE A 100 10.62 1.40 3.74
CA ILE A 100 11.46 1.42 4.94
C ILE A 100 10.74 2.11 6.10
N SER A 101 10.10 3.26 5.84
CA SER A 101 9.32 4.00 6.85
C SER A 101 8.12 3.20 7.36
N ASP A 102 7.39 2.54 6.46
CA ASP A 102 6.26 1.68 6.78
C ASP A 102 6.75 0.47 7.60
N LEU A 103 7.91 -0.11 7.28
CA LEU A 103 8.49 -1.21 8.06
C LEU A 103 8.91 -0.76 9.47
N ALA A 104 9.59 0.38 9.57
CA ALA A 104 10.05 0.93 10.85
C ALA A 104 8.88 1.30 11.77
N SER A 105 7.79 1.81 11.22
CA SER A 105 6.57 2.15 11.98
C SER A 105 5.68 0.94 12.29
N SER A 106 5.63 -0.06 11.41
CA SER A 106 4.76 -1.24 11.59
C SER A 106 5.35 -2.30 12.51
N LEU A 107 6.68 -2.45 12.56
CA LEU A 107 7.34 -3.46 13.39
C LEU A 107 6.97 -3.35 14.89
N PRO A 108 7.07 -2.17 15.54
CA PRO A 108 6.65 -2.03 16.94
C PRO A 108 5.17 -2.34 17.15
N VAL A 109 4.31 -1.91 16.24
CA VAL A 109 2.86 -2.15 16.31
C VAL A 109 2.54 -3.64 16.21
N ASN A 110 3.23 -4.36 15.32
CA ASN A 110 3.05 -5.80 15.16
C ASN A 110 3.51 -6.57 16.41
N ILE A 111 4.61 -6.15 17.05
CA ILE A 111 5.10 -6.75 18.31
C ILE A 111 4.08 -6.51 19.42
N ILE A 112 3.64 -5.27 19.63
CA ILE A 112 2.62 -4.91 20.63
C ILE A 112 1.32 -5.68 20.39
N SER A 113 0.91 -5.83 19.12
CA SER A 113 -0.27 -6.61 18.76
C SER A 113 -0.13 -8.08 19.19
N ILE A 114 1.02 -8.70 18.97
CA ILE A 114 1.26 -10.09 19.39
C ILE A 114 1.29 -10.19 20.92
N GLU A 115 1.99 -9.28 21.61
CA GLU A 115 2.06 -9.22 23.08
C GLU A 115 0.66 -9.10 23.69
N SER A 116 -0.19 -8.21 23.14
CA SER A 116 -1.56 -8.01 23.63
C SER A 116 -2.42 -9.28 23.51
N VAL A 117 -2.20 -10.11 22.48
CA VAL A 117 -2.90 -11.39 22.32
C VAL A 117 -2.42 -12.39 23.36
N PHE A 118 -1.11 -12.47 23.62
CA PHE A 118 -0.58 -13.33 24.67
C PHE A 118 -1.05 -12.91 26.06
N GLU A 119 -1.12 -11.61 26.34
CA GLU A 119 -1.62 -11.07 27.61
C GLU A 119 -3.12 -11.37 27.78
N ALA A 120 -3.93 -11.19 26.73
CA ALA A 120 -5.35 -11.56 26.75
C ALA A 120 -5.56 -13.07 27.01
N ILE A 121 -4.74 -13.92 26.40
CA ILE A 121 -4.79 -15.38 26.64
C ILE A 121 -4.37 -15.73 28.07
N ARG A 122 -3.43 -15.00 28.66
CA ARG A 122 -2.93 -15.25 30.03
C ARG A 122 -3.92 -14.85 31.11
N HIS A 123 -4.78 -13.87 30.86
CA HIS A 123 -5.72 -13.32 31.83
C HIS A 123 -7.16 -13.88 31.72
N ILE A 124 -7.43 -14.77 30.77
CA ILE A 124 -8.76 -15.36 30.56
C ILE A 124 -8.64 -16.88 30.53
N ASP A 125 -8.94 -17.52 31.66
CA ASP A 125 -8.93 -18.97 31.82
C ASP A 125 -10.06 -19.69 31.05
N VAL A 126 -11.10 -18.96 30.63
CA VAL A 126 -12.35 -19.51 30.04
C VAL A 126 -12.40 -19.40 28.51
N PHE A 127 -11.28 -19.61 27.83
CA PHE A 127 -11.30 -19.76 26.37
C PHE A 127 -11.49 -21.23 26.02
N LEU A 128 -12.60 -21.55 25.36
CA LEU A 128 -12.85 -22.88 24.76
C LEU A 128 -11.66 -23.29 23.89
N ASP A 129 -11.18 -24.53 24.04
CA ASP A 129 -10.09 -25.08 23.23
C ASP A 129 -10.34 -24.80 21.74
N GLY A 130 -9.37 -24.15 21.09
CA GLY A 130 -9.45 -23.69 19.70
C GLY A 130 -9.67 -22.18 19.52
N THR A 131 -10.12 -21.43 20.52
CA THR A 131 -10.21 -19.95 20.43
C THR A 131 -8.84 -19.28 20.60
N LYS A 132 -8.01 -19.79 21.51
CA LYS A 132 -6.62 -19.30 21.73
C LYS A 132 -5.75 -19.45 20.49
N GLU A 133 -5.71 -20.64 19.90
CA GLU A 133 -4.93 -20.94 18.69
C GLU A 133 -5.37 -20.07 17.51
N ARG A 134 -6.68 -19.84 17.35
CA ARG A 134 -7.22 -18.97 16.31
C ARG A 134 -6.80 -17.52 16.50
N MET A 135 -6.83 -16.99 17.73
CA MET A 135 -6.39 -15.62 18.01
C MET A 135 -4.91 -15.42 17.71
N ILE A 136 -4.06 -16.38 18.10
CA ILE A 136 -2.63 -16.37 17.78
C ILE A 136 -2.41 -16.44 16.26
N LEU A 137 -3.06 -17.39 15.58
CA LEU A 137 -2.96 -17.54 14.13
C LEU A 137 -3.41 -16.27 13.41
N GLN A 138 -4.51 -15.66 13.85
CA GLN A 138 -5.06 -14.44 13.28
C GLN A 138 -4.06 -13.27 13.38
N ALA A 139 -3.47 -13.08 14.57
CA ALA A 139 -2.47 -12.03 14.80
C ALA A 139 -1.20 -12.26 13.99
N VAL A 140 -0.66 -13.48 14.00
CA VAL A 140 0.57 -13.84 13.28
C VAL A 140 0.37 -13.70 11.76
N VAL A 141 -0.72 -14.24 11.21
CA VAL A 141 -1.00 -14.17 9.77
C VAL A 141 -1.25 -12.73 9.33
N SER A 142 -2.04 -11.95 10.08
CA SER A 142 -2.31 -10.55 9.73
C SER A 142 -1.05 -9.70 9.71
N ASN A 143 -0.20 -9.85 10.73
CA ASN A 143 1.07 -9.12 10.83
C ASN A 143 2.07 -9.57 9.75
N THR A 144 2.18 -10.87 9.50
CA THR A 144 3.05 -11.41 8.44
C THR A 144 2.62 -10.91 7.06
N PHE A 145 1.31 -10.94 6.77
CA PHE A 145 0.78 -10.46 5.50
C PHE A 145 1.04 -8.96 5.31
N SER A 146 0.90 -8.17 6.36
CA SER A 146 1.27 -6.75 6.34
C SER A 146 2.74 -6.53 5.97
N ILE A 147 3.66 -7.27 6.61
CA ILE A 147 5.10 -7.18 6.33
C ILE A 147 5.39 -7.58 4.88
N LEU A 148 4.77 -8.66 4.38
CA LEU A 148 4.95 -9.12 2.99
C LEU A 148 4.50 -8.07 1.97
N ILE A 149 3.41 -7.34 2.24
CA ILE A 149 2.96 -6.24 1.38
C ILE A 149 4.01 -5.13 1.33
N ILE A 150 4.53 -4.72 2.49
CA ILE A 150 5.56 -3.66 2.59
C ILE A 150 6.84 -4.07 1.85
N LEU A 151 7.29 -5.32 2.04
CA LEU A 151 8.47 -5.86 1.35
C LEU A 151 8.24 -5.92 -0.16
N SER A 152 7.06 -6.36 -0.61
CA SER A 152 6.72 -6.40 -2.03
C SER A 152 6.72 -5.00 -2.67
N GLN A 153 6.20 -3.99 -1.96
CA GLN A 153 6.24 -2.58 -2.40
C GLN A 153 7.69 -2.08 -2.52
N THR A 154 8.55 -2.44 -1.55
CA THR A 154 9.97 -2.07 -1.53
C THR A 154 10.73 -2.72 -2.69
N ILE A 155 10.50 -4.01 -2.93
CA ILE A 155 11.11 -4.76 -4.05
C ILE A 155 10.69 -4.15 -5.40
N LEU A 156 9.41 -3.78 -5.56
CA LEU A 156 8.95 -3.08 -6.76
C LEU A 156 9.69 -1.74 -6.95
N GLY A 157 9.89 -0.98 -5.87
CA GLY A 157 10.68 0.25 -5.91
C GLY A 157 12.12 0.03 -6.40
N ILE A 158 12.80 -0.98 -5.85
CA ILE A 158 14.16 -1.38 -6.29
C ILE A 158 14.16 -1.81 -7.75
N PHE A 159 13.17 -2.59 -8.17
CA PHE A 159 13.02 -3.04 -9.55
C PHE A 159 12.87 -1.86 -10.52
N LEU A 160 12.02 -0.88 -10.19
CA LEU A 160 11.84 0.33 -11.01
C LEU A 160 13.17 1.10 -11.15
N ILE A 161 13.89 1.33 -10.05
CA ILE A 161 15.20 2.00 -10.09
C ILE A 161 16.14 1.25 -11.04
N LYS A 162 16.24 -0.08 -10.90
CA LYS A 162 17.16 -0.90 -11.71
C LYS A 162 16.81 -0.86 -13.20
N VAL A 163 15.53 -1.00 -13.55
CA VAL A 163 15.06 -1.02 -14.93
C VAL A 163 15.24 0.34 -15.60
N TYR A 164 14.86 1.42 -14.95
CA TYR A 164 14.92 2.76 -15.55
C TYR A 164 16.32 3.35 -15.54
N LYS A 165 17.17 3.02 -14.54
CA LYS A 165 18.60 3.38 -14.58
C LYS A 165 19.32 2.73 -15.76
N LYS A 166 18.98 1.47 -16.11
CA LYS A 166 19.54 0.80 -17.30
C LYS A 166 19.14 1.48 -18.62
N ARG A 167 18.06 2.27 -18.65
CA ARG A 167 17.63 3.02 -19.85
C ARG A 167 18.30 4.40 -19.99
N MET A 168 18.96 4.89 -18.94
CA MET A 168 19.71 6.15 -18.97
C MET A 168 21.18 5.98 -19.37
N ASN A 169 21.71 4.77 -19.23
CA ASN A 169 23.06 4.39 -19.65
C ASN A 169 23.02 3.72 -21.02
#